data_AF-A0A1G1Z6A8-F1
#
_entry.id   AF-A0A1G1Z6A8-F1
#
_cell.length_a   1.000
_cell.length_b   1.000
_cell.length_c   1.000
_cell.angle_alpha   90.00
_cell.angle_beta   90.00
_cell.angle_gamma   90.00
#
_symmetry.space_group_name_H-M   'P 1'
#
loop_
_entity.id
_entity.type
_entity.pdbx_description
1 polymer ?
#
loop_
_entity_poly.entity_id
_entity_poly.type
_entity_poly.pdbx_seq_one_letter_code
_entity_poly.pdbx_strand_id
1 'polypeptide(L)'
;MQLHELQPVYPNRSRIRIGRGGKRGNTSGRGQKGQKSRAGRRIRPAQRDLIQRMPKLRGVKNKPKGRGKSKKVLKVKQNNPVNSPRYAK
;
A
#
# COMPACT_ATOMS: atom_id res chain seq x y z
N MET A 1 10.29 26.74 31.55
CA MET A 1 11.00 25.75 30.72
C MET A 1 11.80 26.50 29.68
N GLN A 2 13.12 26.37 29.71
CA GLN A 2 14.04 26.93 28.72
C GLN A 2 14.19 25.96 27.54
N LEU A 3 14.61 26.47 26.38
CA LEU A 3 14.71 25.67 25.16
C LEU A 3 15.70 24.49 25.31
N HIS A 4 16.78 24.69 26.07
CA HIS A 4 17.80 23.66 26.32
C HIS A 4 17.37 22.56 27.30
N GLU A 5 16.22 22.72 27.97
CA GLU A 5 15.66 21.73 28.89
C GLU A 5 14.74 20.73 28.17
N LEU A 6 14.35 21.02 26.93
CA LEU A 6 13.45 20.17 26.16
C LEU A 6 14.17 18.89 25.70
N GLN A 7 13.72 17.74 26.20
CA GLN A 7 14.19 16.42 25.78
C GLN A 7 13.06 15.58 25.20
N PRO A 8 13.33 14.76 24.16
CA PRO A 8 12.33 13.88 23.60
C PRO A 8 12.02 12.73 24.56
N VAL A 9 10.72 12.44 24.73
CA VAL A 9 10.24 11.31 25.57
C VAL A 9 10.67 9.95 24.99
N TYR A 10 10.84 9.87 23.67
CA TYR A 10 11.25 8.66 22.95
C TYR A 10 12.52 8.89 22.13
N PRO A 11 13.41 7.90 22.03
CA PRO A 11 14.65 8.04 21.27
C PRO A 11 14.37 8.15 19.76
N ASN A 12 15.04 9.11 19.12
CA ASN A 12 14.98 9.26 17.67
C ASN A 12 15.76 8.14 16.97
N ARG A 13 15.14 7.54 15.94
CA ARG A 13 15.80 6.52 15.14
C ARG A 13 16.79 7.15 14.16
N SER A 14 18.02 6.66 14.16
CA SER A 14 19.03 7.09 13.18
C SER A 14 18.69 6.57 11.79
N ARG A 15 18.84 7.43 10.77
CA ARG A 15 18.64 7.03 9.38
C ARG A 15 19.81 6.17 8.90
N ILE A 16 19.49 5.01 8.34
CA ILE A 16 20.49 4.15 7.71
C ILE A 16 20.99 4.81 6.42
N ARG A 17 22.29 5.11 6.36
CA ARG A 17 22.95 5.64 5.16
C ARG A 17 23.30 4.49 4.22
N ILE A 18 22.71 4.48 3.03
CA ILE A 18 22.90 3.45 2.00
C ILE A 18 24.14 3.80 1.16
N GLY A 19 24.93 2.82 0.74
CA GLY A 19 26.08 3.04 -0.14
C GLY A 19 27.27 3.71 0.55
N ARG A 20 27.45 3.47 1.85
CA ARG A 20 28.54 4.00 2.69
C ARG A 20 29.31 2.90 3.45
N GLY A 21 29.41 1.71 2.85
CA GLY A 21 30.04 0.53 3.48
C GLY A 21 29.08 -0.34 4.31
N GLY A 22 29.61 -1.42 4.88
CA GLY A 22 28.85 -2.38 5.70
C GLY A 22 27.75 -3.15 4.95
N LYS A 23 26.70 -3.55 5.67
CA LYS A 23 25.59 -4.41 5.18
C LYS A 23 24.92 -3.92 3.89
N ARG A 24 24.90 -2.61 3.63
CA ARG A 24 24.27 -2.01 2.43
C ARG A 24 25.25 -1.17 1.60
N GLY A 25 26.54 -1.52 1.65
CA GLY A 25 27.61 -0.81 0.94
C GLY A 25 27.65 -1.10 -0.56
N ASN A 26 27.71 -2.38 -0.95
CA ASN A 26 28.01 -2.77 -2.34
C ASN A 26 26.84 -2.51 -3.30
N THR A 27 25.70 -3.18 -3.11
CA THR A 27 24.55 -3.08 -4.03
C THR A 27 23.54 -2.02 -3.61
N SER A 28 23.81 -1.25 -2.55
CA SER A 28 22.88 -0.26 -2.01
C SER A 28 21.47 -0.84 -1.71
N GLY A 29 21.38 -2.14 -1.42
CA GLY A 29 20.12 -2.86 -1.20
C GLY A 29 19.39 -3.31 -2.48
N ARG A 30 19.99 -3.16 -3.67
CA ARG A 30 19.39 -3.56 -4.95
C ARG A 30 19.73 -4.98 -5.40
N GLY A 31 20.67 -5.66 -4.73
CA GLY A 31 21.00 -7.06 -4.97
C GLY A 31 21.82 -7.37 -6.23
N GLN A 32 21.80 -6.52 -7.27
CA GLN A 32 22.50 -6.78 -8.53
C GLN A 32 23.08 -5.53 -9.20
N LYS A 33 24.05 -5.71 -10.09
CA LYS A 33 24.62 -4.68 -10.97
C LYS A 33 24.10 -4.89 -12.40
N GLY A 34 22.86 -4.52 -12.66
CA GLY A 34 22.22 -4.74 -13.97
C GLY A 34 21.08 -3.79 -14.26
N GLN A 35 20.27 -4.08 -15.28
CA GLN A 35 19.18 -3.20 -15.72
C GLN A 35 18.22 -2.85 -14.57
N LYS A 36 17.84 -3.80 -13.70
CA LYS A 36 16.97 -3.54 -12.54
C LYS A 36 17.58 -2.59 -11.50
N SER A 37 18.90 -2.41 -11.50
CA SER A 37 19.63 -1.53 -10.58
C SER A 37 19.90 -0.14 -11.15
N ARG A 38 20.02 -0.04 -12.49
CA ARG A 38 20.41 1.18 -13.21
C ARG A 38 19.25 1.88 -13.93
N ALA A 39 18.44 1.15 -14.70
CA ALA A 39 17.57 1.76 -15.71
C ALA A 39 16.12 1.20 -15.79
N GLY A 40 15.82 0.03 -15.24
CA GLY A 40 14.66 -0.74 -15.69
C GLY A 40 13.51 -0.88 -14.69
N ARG A 41 12.59 0.09 -14.63
CA ARG A 41 11.22 -0.10 -14.07
C ARG A 41 10.23 -0.68 -15.10
N ARG A 42 10.64 -0.86 -16.36
CA ARG A 42 9.79 -1.34 -17.48
C ARG A 42 10.52 -2.37 -18.35
N ILE A 43 11.02 -3.44 -17.75
CA ILE A 43 11.48 -4.60 -18.53
C ILE A 43 10.22 -5.24 -19.13
N ARG A 44 10.13 -5.33 -20.47
CA ARG A 44 9.03 -6.02 -21.14
C ARG A 44 9.12 -7.51 -20.79
N PRO A 45 8.10 -8.09 -20.11
CA PRO A 45 8.09 -9.54 -19.90
C PRO A 45 7.78 -10.23 -21.22
N ALA A 46 8.45 -11.36 -21.49
CA ALA A 46 8.22 -12.15 -22.72
C ALA A 46 6.75 -12.58 -22.89
N GLN A 47 6.04 -12.77 -21.78
CA GLN A 47 4.61 -13.10 -21.76
C GLN A 47 3.72 -12.02 -22.41
N ARG A 48 4.19 -10.76 -22.48
CA ARG A 48 3.44 -9.66 -23.10
C ARG A 48 3.20 -9.93 -24.59
N ASP A 49 4.16 -10.54 -25.27
CA ASP A 49 4.07 -10.81 -26.70
C ASP A 49 3.04 -11.91 -26.97
N LEU A 50 2.98 -12.93 -26.10
CA LEU A 50 1.92 -13.95 -26.12
C LEU A 50 0.54 -13.31 -25.92
N ILE A 51 0.38 -12.43 -24.92
CA ILE A 51 -0.89 -11.77 -24.61
C ILE A 51 -1.35 -10.87 -25.76
N GLN A 52 -0.42 -10.16 -26.41
CA GLN A 52 -0.75 -9.29 -27.54
C GLN A 52 -1.15 -10.06 -28.79
N ARG A 53 -0.59 -11.27 -28.98
CA ARG A 53 -0.95 -12.15 -30.09
C ARG A 53 -2.33 -12.78 -29.92
N MET A 54 -2.79 -12.99 -28.69
CA MET A 54 -4.10 -13.59 -28.44
C MET A 54 -5.25 -12.65 -28.85
N PRO A 55 -6.23 -13.13 -29.65
CA PRO A 55 -7.39 -12.32 -29.98
C PRO A 55 -8.24 -12.07 -28.72
N LYS A 56 -8.90 -10.91 -28.67
CA LYS A 56 -9.88 -10.62 -27.61
C LYS A 56 -11.05 -11.59 -27.72
N LEU A 57 -11.55 -12.06 -26.58
CA LEU A 57 -12.76 -12.88 -26.54
C LEU A 57 -13.94 -12.10 -27.12
N ARG A 58 -14.73 -12.77 -27.96
CA ARG A 58 -15.94 -12.20 -28.57
C ARG A 58 -17.12 -12.33 -27.61
N GLY A 59 -18.03 -11.35 -27.64
CA GLY A 59 -19.22 -11.29 -26.79
C GLY A 59 -19.11 -10.29 -25.64
N VAL A 60 -20.25 -10.00 -25.00
CA VAL A 60 -20.35 -9.10 -23.84
C VAL A 60 -20.54 -9.90 -22.56
N LYS A 61 -19.99 -9.41 -21.43
CA LYS A 61 -20.45 -9.89 -20.12
C LYS A 61 -21.91 -9.48 -19.99
N ASN A 62 -22.82 -10.45 -19.99
CA ASN A 62 -24.24 -10.23 -19.76
C ASN A 62 -24.43 -9.81 -18.29
N LYS A 63 -24.15 -8.53 -17.97
CA LYS A 63 -24.40 -7.97 -16.65
C LYS A 63 -25.92 -7.91 -16.51
N PRO A 64 -26.56 -8.70 -15.62
CA PRO A 64 -27.98 -8.51 -15.38
C PRO A 64 -28.18 -7.06 -14.94
N LYS A 65 -29.13 -6.34 -15.54
CA LYS A 65 -29.59 -5.06 -14.99
C LYS A 65 -30.08 -5.39 -13.58
N GLY A 66 -29.28 -5.00 -12.57
CA GLY A 66 -29.65 -5.18 -11.18
C GLY A 66 -31.09 -4.72 -11.04
N ARG A 67 -31.97 -5.61 -10.58
CA ARG A 67 -33.39 -5.31 -10.43
C ARG A 67 -33.52 -4.18 -9.42
N GLY A 68 -33.52 -2.95 -9.92
CA GLY A 68 -33.96 -1.80 -9.18
C GLY A 68 -35.45 -1.96 -8.95
N LYS A 69 -35.81 -2.58 -7.82
CA LYS A 69 -37.09 -2.37 -7.12
C LYS A 69 -36.87 -2.49 -5.61
N SER A 70 -36.57 -1.33 -5.03
CA SER A 70 -37.28 -0.79 -3.88
C SER A 70 -38.35 -1.72 -3.25
N LYS A 71 -38.06 -2.27 -2.07
CA LYS A 71 -39.01 -2.26 -0.96
C LYS A 71 -38.27 -1.85 0.31
N LYS A 72 -38.61 -0.64 0.78
CA LYS A 72 -38.42 -0.20 2.16
C LYS A 72 -38.94 -1.32 3.07
N VAL A 73 -38.09 -1.88 3.92
CA VAL A 73 -38.56 -2.33 5.24
C VAL A 73 -37.91 -1.38 6.22
N LEU A 74 -38.72 -0.37 6.57
CA LEU A 74 -38.56 0.43 7.77
C LEU A 74 -38.44 -0.52 8.97
N LYS A 75 -37.44 -0.30 9.83
CA LYS A 75 -37.42 -0.48 11.30
C LYS A 75 -35.95 -0.72 11.72
N VAL A 76 -35.33 -0.08 12.70
CA VAL A 76 -35.69 0.94 13.70
C VAL A 76 -34.34 1.59 14.09
N LYS A 77 -34.33 2.91 14.30
CA LYS A 77 -33.26 3.62 15.00
C LYS A 77 -33.17 3.06 16.44
N GLN A 78 -32.04 2.47 16.80
CA GLN A 78 -31.56 2.53 18.18
C GLN A 78 -30.23 3.26 18.19
N ASN A 79 -30.34 4.58 18.33
CA ASN A 79 -29.40 5.41 19.07
C ASN A 79 -29.21 4.74 20.46
N ASN A 80 -28.09 4.75 21.18
CA ASN A 80 -26.88 5.57 21.17
C ASN A 80 -25.87 4.99 22.21
N PRO A 81 -24.70 5.62 22.47
CA PRO A 81 -23.42 4.96 22.75
C PRO A 81 -23.01 4.91 24.24
N VAL A 82 -21.73 4.54 24.43
CA VAL A 82 -20.79 4.82 25.54
C VAL A 82 -20.47 3.62 26.44
N ASN A 83 -19.29 3.02 26.21
CA ASN A 83 -18.35 2.69 27.28
C ASN A 83 -16.92 2.64 26.74
N SER A 84 -16.29 3.81 26.67
CA SER A 84 -14.85 3.93 26.52
C SER A 84 -14.30 4.49 27.84
N PRO A 85 -13.74 3.66 28.73
CA PRO A 85 -12.86 4.17 29.75
C PRO A 85 -11.50 4.38 29.08
N ARG A 86 -11.31 5.57 28.52
CA ARG A 86 -10.00 6.20 28.63
C ARG A 86 -9.65 6.19 30.13
N TYR A 87 -8.43 5.82 30.50
CA TYR A 87 -7.93 5.91 31.88
C TYR A 87 -8.55 4.88 32.86
N ALA A 88 -8.30 3.59 32.64
CA ALA A 88 -8.15 2.67 33.78
C ALA A 88 -6.69 2.79 34.24
N LYS A 89 -6.53 3.17 35.52
CA LYS A 89 -5.29 3.57 36.22
C LYS A 89 -4.02 2.84 35.80
#